data_AF-A0A2S5LBI0-F1
#
_entry.id   AF-A0A2S5LBI0-F1
#
_cell.length_a   1.000
_cell.length_b   1.000
_cell.length_c   1.000
_cell.angle_alpha   90.00
_cell.angle_beta   90.00
_cell.angle_gamma   90.00
#
_symmetry.space_group_name_H-M   'P 1'
#
loop_
_entity.id
_entity.type
_entity.pdbx_description
1 polymer ?
#
loop_
_entity_poly.entity_id
_entity_poly.type
_entity_poly.pdbx_seq_one_letter_code
_entity_poly.pdbx_strand_id
1 'polypeptide(L)' 'MAKKQSSQGASTTTKLFVLDTNVLMHDPSSLFRFEEHDIYLPMVTLEELDNNKKGVTEVARNARQASRY' A
#
# COMPACT_ATOMS: atom_id res chain seq x y z
N MET A 1 19.80 45.51 11.51
CA MET A 1 20.11 44.57 10.41
C MET A 1 19.50 43.22 10.76
N ALA A 2 18.66 42.70 9.87
CA ALA A 2 17.77 41.56 10.10
C ALA A 2 18.48 40.21 9.91
N LYS A 3 18.17 39.22 10.76
CA LYS A 3 18.44 37.80 10.48
C LYS A 3 17.10 37.15 10.11
N LYS A 4 16.84 37.09 8.80
CA LYS A 4 15.66 36.48 8.20
C LYS A 4 15.81 34.96 8.39
N GLN A 5 15.01 34.37 9.27
CA GLN A 5 14.89 32.91 9.38
C GLN A 5 14.38 32.40 8.04
N SER A 6 15.24 31.72 7.30
CA SER A 6 14.88 30.98 6.10
C SER A 6 13.87 29.92 6.49
N SER A 7 12.63 30.06 6.01
CA SER A 7 11.60 29.03 6.02
C SER A 7 12.18 27.76 5.39
N GLN A 8 12.51 26.75 6.21
CA GLN A 8 12.71 25.40 5.71
C GLN A 8 11.36 24.95 5.15
N GLY A 9 11.21 25.00 3.84
CA GLY A 9 10.12 24.31 3.17
C GLY A 9 10.22 22.85 3.57
N ALA A 10 9.20 22.34 4.26
CA ALA A 10 9.14 20.93 4.61
C ALA A 10 9.20 20.13 3.30
N SER A 11 10.37 19.57 3.00
CA SER A 11 10.47 18.48 2.04
C SER A 11 9.59 17.37 2.61
N THR A 12 8.42 17.18 2.02
CA THR A 12 7.56 16.03 2.28
C THR A 12 8.40 14.80 1.97
N THR A 13 8.96 14.19 3.00
CA THR A 13 9.81 13.02 2.84
C THR A 13 8.92 11.88 2.37
N THR A 14 9.06 11.48 1.11
CA THR A 14 8.42 10.28 0.57
C THR A 14 8.89 9.08 1.40
N LYS A 15 7.93 8.39 2.02
CA LYS A 15 8.18 7.17 2.79
C LYS A 15 7.88 5.96 1.92
N LEU A 16 8.60 4.87 2.18
CA LEU A 16 8.33 3.57 1.56
C LEU A 16 7.54 2.70 2.55
N PHE A 17 6.36 2.25 2.14
CA PHE A 17 5.53 1.32 2.91
C PHE A 17 5.64 -0.08 2.34
N VAL A 18 5.77 -1.08 3.22
CA VAL A 18 5.73 -2.49 2.82
C VAL A 18 4.32 -3.00 3.08
N LEU A 19 3.66 -3.46 2.02
CA LEU A 19 2.29 -3.99 2.08
C LEU A 19 2.28 -5.52 2.15
N ASP A 20 1.50 -6.03 3.09
CA ASP A 20 1.33 -7.46 3.36
C ASP A 20 0.01 -7.99 2.77
N THR A 21 -0.09 -9.31 2.59
CA THR A 21 -1.26 -10.01 2.03
C THR A 21 -2.52 -9.70 2.83
N ASN A 22 -2.41 -9.67 4.16
CA ASN A 22 -3.54 -9.40 5.04
C ASN A 22 -4.16 -8.03 4.80
N VAL A 23 -3.34 -7.01 4.51
CA VAL A 23 -3.84 -5.67 4.23
C VAL A 23 -4.68 -5.69 2.95
N LEU A 24 -4.20 -6.36 1.89
CA LEU A 24 -4.90 -6.49 0.61
C LEU A 24 -6.15 -7.38 0.70
N MET A 25 -6.12 -8.41 1.54
CA MET A 25 -7.25 -9.32 1.76
C MET A 25 -8.39 -8.68 2.58
N HIS A 26 -8.07 -7.79 3.51
CA HIS A 26 -9.06 -7.05 4.27
C HIS A 26 -9.52 -5.78 3.55
N ASP A 27 -8.63 -5.17 2.77
CA ASP A 27 -8.91 -3.98 1.99
C ASP A 27 -8.12 -3.97 0.66
N PRO A 28 -8.77 -4.38 -0.44
CA PRO A 28 -8.12 -4.41 -1.74
C PRO A 28 -7.83 -3.00 -2.28
N SER A 29 -8.51 -1.96 -1.77
CA SER A 29 -8.30 -0.57 -2.19
C SER A 29 -7.11 0.13 -1.51
N SER A 30 -6.46 -0.55 -0.56
CA SER A 30 -5.33 -0.01 0.20
C SER A 30 -4.17 0.48 -0.69
N LEU A 31 -3.97 -0.13 -1.86
CA LEU A 31 -2.99 0.30 -2.88
C LEU A 31 -3.12 1.78 -3.29
N PHE A 32 -4.31 2.36 -3.16
CA PHE A 32 -4.60 3.72 -3.60
C PHE A 32 -4.65 4.74 -2.46
N ARG A 33 -4.32 4.33 -1.22
CA ARG A 33 -4.45 5.18 -0.01
C ARG A 33 -3.14 5.78 0.48
N PHE A 34 -2.03 5.51 -0.18
CA PHE A 34 -0.70 5.97 0.23
C PHE A 34 -0.26 7.26 -0.48
N GLU A 35 -1.11 7.82 -1.35
CA GLU A 35 -0.94 9.14 -1.98
C GLU A 35 0.49 9.40 -2.51
N GLU A 36 1.26 10.26 -1.85
CA GLU A 36 2.63 10.63 -2.23
C GLU A 36 3.71 9.64 -1.80
N HIS A 37 3.34 8.48 -1.26
CA HIS A 37 4.25 7.48 -0.70
C HIS A 37 4.41 6.25 -1.59
N ASP A 38 5.63 5.71 -1.60
CA ASP A 38 5.95 4.52 -2.37
C ASP A 38 5.46 3.27 -1.64
N ILE A 39 5.02 2.28 -2.42
CA ILE A 39 4.58 0.98 -1.94
C ILE A 39 5.53 -0.09 -2.44
N TYR A 40 6.07 -0.88 -1.53
CA TYR A 40 6.77 -2.12 -1.82
C TYR A 40 5.85 -3.31 -1.53
N LEU A 41 5.61 -4.12 -2.56
CA LEU A 41 4.85 -5.35 -2.46
C LEU A 41 5.82 -6.53 -2.64
N PRO A 42 6.14 -7.27 -1.55
CA PRO A 42 6.96 -8.47 -1.64
C PRO A 42 6.36 -9.50 -2.60
N MET A 43 7.21 -10.26 -3.30
CA MET A 43 6.74 -11.35 -4.17
C MET A 43 5.94 -12.41 -3.39
N VAL A 44 6.33 -12.70 -2.15
CA VAL A 44 5.60 -13.61 -1.26
C VAL A 44 4.15 -13.17 -1.03
N THR A 45 3.91 -11.86 -0.95
CA THR A 45 2.56 -11.30 -0.82
C THR A 45 1.69 -11.66 -2.02
N LEU A 46 2.26 -11.64 -3.23
CA LEU A 46 1.54 -12.00 -4.45
C LEU A 46 1.22 -13.51 -4.51
N GLU A 47 2.17 -14.35 -4.10
CA GLU A 47 2.00 -15.81 -4.05
C GLU A 47 0.90 -16.21 -3.04
N GLU A 48 0.92 -15.61 -1.85
CA GLU A 48 -0.11 -15.82 -0.84
C GLU A 48 -1.48 -15.32 -1.30
N LEU A 49 -1.53 -14.14 -1.94
CA LEU A 49 -2.76 -13.59 -2.49
C LEU A 49 -3.37 -14.53 -3.54
N ASP A 50 -2.54 -15.12 -4.40
CA ASP A 50 -2.98 -16.09 -5.42
C ASP A 50 -3.60 -17.35 -4.80
N ASN A 51 -2.95 -17.88 -3.77
CA ASN A 51 -3.47 -19.03 -3.01
C ASN A 51 -4.83 -18.73 -2.35
N ASN A 52 -5.03 -17.50 -1.89
CA ASN A 52 -6.25 -17.05 -1.22
C ASN A 52 -7.42 -16.71 -2.16
N LYS A 53 -7.26 -16.79 -3.49
CA LYS A 53 -8.36 -16.53 -4.45
C LYS A 53 -9.43 -17.62 -4.48
N LYS A 54 -9.22 -18.76 -3.81
CA LYS A 54 -10.08 -19.94 -3.87
C LYS A 54 -11.29 -19.81 -2.96
N GLY A 55 -12.44 -20.26 -3.45
CA GLY A 55 -13.70 -20.27 -2.70
C GLY A 55 -14.55 -19.01 -2.85
N VAL A 56 -15.59 -18.93 -2.04
CA VAL A 56 -16.66 -17.90 -2.12
C VAL A 56 -16.65 -16.92 -0.95
N THR A 57 -15.62 -16.98 -0.10
CA THR A 57 -15.49 -16.10 1.05
C THR A 57 -15.22 -14.65 0.62
N GLU A 58 -15.53 -13.71 1.50
CA GLU A 58 -15.23 -12.29 1.29
C GLU A 58 -13.72 -12.06 1.13
N VAL A 59 -12.90 -12.74 1.93
CA VAL A 59 -11.44 -12.75 1.80
C VAL A 59 -11.01 -13.21 0.40
N ALA A 60 -11.59 -14.29 -0.14
CA ALA A 60 -11.27 -14.76 -1.48
C ALA A 60 -11.75 -13.79 -2.57
N ARG A 61 -12.88 -13.11 -2.34
CA ARG A 61 -13.34 -12.03 -3.23
C ARG A 61 -12.37 -10.85 -3.22
N ASN A 62 -11.93 -10.42 -2.05
CA ASN A 62 -10.98 -9.31 -1.89
C ASN A 62 -9.62 -9.67 -2.48
N ALA A 63 -9.11 -10.89 -2.27
CA ALA A 63 -7.88 -11.37 -2.90
C ALA A 63 -7.96 -11.31 -4.44
N ARG A 64 -9.10 -11.70 -5.02
CA ARG A 64 -9.35 -11.56 -6.47
C ARG A 64 -9.45 -10.10 -6.93
N GLN A 65 -9.97 -9.19 -6.10
CA GLN A 65 -10.02 -7.77 -6.44
C GLN A 65 -8.65 -7.12 -6.34
N ALA A 66 -7.90 -7.36 -5.26
CA ALA A 66 -6.55 -6.86 -5.07
C ALA A 66 -5.61 -7.30 -6.20
N SER A 67 -5.72 -8.55 -6.68
CA SER A 67 -4.92 -9.04 -7.82
C SER A 67 -5.33 -8.49 -9.19
N ARG A 68 -6.43 -7.73 -9.29
CA ARG A 68 -6.90 -7.13 -10.56
C ARG A 68 -6.47 -5.67 -10.72
N TYR A 69 -6.08 -5.02 -9.63
CA TYR A 69 -5.49 -3.68 -9.66
C TYR A 69 -4.07 -3.76 -10.20
#